data_AF-A0A7C8D9V3-F1
#
_entry.id   AF-A0A7C8D9V3-F1
#
_cell.length_a   1.000
_cell.length_b   1.000
_cell.length_c   1.000
_cell.angle_alpha   90.00
_cell.angle_beta   90.00
_cell.angle_gamma   90.00
#
_symmetry.space_group_name_H-M   'P 1'
#
loop_
_entity.id
_entity.type
_entity.pdbx_description
1 polymer ?
#
loop_
_entity_poly.entity_id
_entity_poly.type
_entity_poly.pdbx_seq_one_letter_code
_entity_poly.pdbx_strand_id
1 'polypeptide(L)'
;MSKMMADLLEHVAFAIFAFLSIAGALGTIYSKRIAHSMFWLIVCFMAIAGVFILAGAELLAAIQILVYLGSVMLVFAFGIMLARRTIQEGDA
;
A
#
# COMPACT_ATOMS: atom_id res chain seq x y z
N MET A 1 20.87 -7.47 27.72
CA MET A 1 21.45 -6.53 26.74
C MET A 1 21.05 -6.86 25.30
N SER A 2 21.23 -8.09 24.82
CA SER A 2 20.83 -8.49 23.45
C SER A 2 19.31 -8.35 23.16
N LYS A 3 18.45 -8.78 24.10
CA LYS A 3 16.98 -8.71 23.93
C LYS A 3 16.44 -7.27 23.79
N MET A 4 16.92 -6.36 24.63
CA MET A 4 16.59 -4.93 24.57
C MET A 4 16.97 -4.28 23.24
N MET A 5 18.04 -4.75 22.59
CA MET A 5 18.45 -4.23 21.28
C MET A 5 17.54 -4.73 20.15
N ALA A 6 17.13 -6.01 20.24
CA ALA A 6 16.18 -6.59 19.29
C ALA A 6 14.81 -5.89 19.37
N ASP A 7 14.32 -5.63 20.59
CA ASP A 7 13.07 -4.89 20.79
C ASP A 7 13.16 -3.49 20.18
N LEU A 8 14.29 -2.77 20.37
CA LEU A 8 14.45 -1.45 19.77
C LEU A 8 14.41 -1.50 18.23
N LEU A 9 15.06 -2.50 17.63
CA LEU A 9 15.08 -2.65 16.18
C LEU A 9 13.67 -2.90 15.62
N GLU A 10 12.85 -3.69 16.32
CA GLU A 10 11.45 -3.93 15.95
C GLU A 10 10.62 -2.64 16.00
N HIS A 11 10.78 -1.83 17.05
CA HIS A 11 10.07 -0.55 17.17
C HIS A 11 10.48 0.45 16.09
N VAL A 12 11.77 0.49 15.74
CA VAL A 12 12.27 1.35 14.66
C VAL A 12 11.75 0.87 13.31
N ALA A 13 11.77 -0.44 13.04
CA ALA A 13 11.20 -1.00 11.82
C ALA A 13 9.70 -0.70 11.71
N PHE A 14 8.95 -0.87 12.80
CA PHE A 14 7.54 -0.53 12.87
C PHE A 14 7.29 0.94 12.58
N ALA A 15 8.06 1.86 13.19
CA ALA A 15 7.93 3.29 12.94
C ALA A 15 8.19 3.66 11.47
N ILE A 16 9.18 3.02 10.82
CA ILE A 16 9.46 3.22 9.39
C ILE A 16 8.28 2.75 8.53
N PHE A 17 7.75 1.54 8.77
CA PHE A 17 6.61 1.03 8.00
C PHE A 17 5.33 1.82 8.27
N ALA A 18 5.07 2.24 9.51
CA ALA A 18 3.94 3.09 9.85
C ALA A 18 4.03 4.46 9.17
N PHE A 19 5.22 5.05 9.11
CA PHE A 19 5.44 6.30 8.39
C PHE A 19 5.23 6.11 6.88
N LEU A 20 5.77 5.04 6.29
CA LEU A 20 5.59 4.71 4.87
C LEU A 20 4.13 4.44 4.50
N SER A 21 3.35 3.80 5.37
CA SER A 21 1.93 3.56 5.10
C SER A 21 1.13 4.87 5.06
N ILE A 22 1.38 5.77 6.00
CA ILE A 22 0.75 7.10 6.04
C ILE A 22 1.19 7.93 4.83
N ALA A 23 2.50 7.99 4.56
CA ALA A 23 3.04 8.72 3.41
C ALA A 23 2.49 8.17 2.09
N GLY A 24 2.37 6.85 1.97
CA GLY A 24 1.73 6.17 0.84
C GLY A 24 0.26 6.59 0.67
N ALA A 25 -0.53 6.53 1.74
CA ALA A 25 -1.93 6.94 1.71
C ALA A 25 -2.12 8.42 1.32
N LEU A 26 -1.30 9.32 1.89
CA LEU A 26 -1.32 10.74 1.53
C LEU A 26 -0.89 10.94 0.06
N GLY A 27 0.16 10.25 -0.39
CA GLY A 27 0.62 10.28 -1.78
C GLY A 27 -0.45 9.82 -2.76
N THR A 28 -1.25 8.81 -2.41
CA THR A 28 -2.39 8.36 -3.20
C THR A 28 -3.44 9.45 -3.35
N ILE A 29 -3.78 10.16 -2.28
CA ILE A 29 -4.82 11.21 -2.28
C ILE A 29 -4.35 12.47 -3.03
N TYR A 30 -3.10 12.91 -2.80
CA TYR A 30 -2.59 14.15 -3.38
C TYR A 30 -2.09 14.02 -4.82
N SER A 31 -1.98 12.81 -5.35
CA SER A 31 -1.51 12.57 -6.72
C SER A 31 -2.53 13.00 -7.78
N LYS A 32 -2.15 13.95 -8.63
CA LYS A 32 -2.99 14.45 -9.75
C LYS A 32 -3.18 13.45 -10.89
N ARG A 33 -2.27 12.49 -11.04
CA ARG A 33 -2.32 11.45 -12.08
C ARG A 33 -2.64 10.11 -11.45
N ILE A 34 -3.62 9.40 -12.00
CA ILE A 34 -4.04 8.07 -11.54
C ILE A 34 -2.86 7.11 -11.43
N ALA A 35 -2.00 7.06 -12.45
CA ALA A 35 -0.82 6.17 -12.43
C ALA A 35 0.10 6.43 -11.22
N HIS A 36 0.28 7.69 -10.82
CA HIS A 36 1.09 8.02 -9.65
C HIS A 36 0.34 7.71 -8.35
N SER A 37 -0.96 8.02 -8.29
CA SER A 37 -1.82 7.70 -7.15
C SER A 37 -1.80 6.19 -6.84
N MET A 38 -1.84 5.38 -7.90
CA MET A 38 -1.73 3.93 -7.82
C MET A 38 -0.37 3.47 -7.30
N PHE A 39 0.74 4.01 -7.82
CA PHE A 39 2.08 3.68 -7.32
C PHE A 39 2.20 3.92 -5.81
N TRP A 40 1.70 5.07 -5.33
CA TRP A 40 1.67 5.38 -3.90
C TRP A 40 0.80 4.40 -3.09
N LEU A 41 -0.27 3.88 -3.69
CA LEU A 41 -1.11 2.87 -3.06
C LEU A 41 -0.37 1.53 -2.92
N ILE A 42 0.47 1.16 -3.91
CA ILE A 42 1.36 0.00 -3.81
C ILE A 42 2.30 0.14 -2.62
N VAL A 43 2.95 1.31 -2.49
CA VAL A 43 3.86 1.59 -1.37
C VAL A 43 3.13 1.48 -0.03
N CYS A 44 1.90 2.00 0.07
CA CYS A 44 1.07 1.89 1.26
C CYS A 44 0.78 0.43 1.65
N PHE A 45 0.29 -0.38 0.69
CA PHE A 45 -0.04 -1.78 0.95
C PHE A 45 1.19 -2.65 1.24
N MET A 46 2.33 -2.36 0.60
CA MET A 46 3.60 -3.02 0.94
C MET A 46 4.06 -2.67 2.35
N ALA A 47 3.91 -1.41 2.78
CA ALA A 47 4.23 -1.02 4.15
C ALA A 47 3.33 -1.72 5.17
N ILE A 48 2.03 -1.85 4.89
CA ILE A 48 1.09 -2.61 5.73
C ILE A 48 1.47 -4.09 5.81
N ALA A 49 1.88 -4.71 4.70
CA ALA A 49 2.38 -6.09 4.72
C ALA A 49 3.62 -6.24 5.63
N GLY A 50 4.53 -5.26 5.62
CA GLY A 50 5.66 -5.19 6.55
C GLY A 50 5.23 -5.11 8.01
N VAL A 51 4.19 -4.31 8.33
CA VAL A 51 3.61 -4.25 9.68
C VAL A 51 3.03 -5.60 10.11
N PHE A 52 2.37 -6.33 9.22
CA PHE A 52 1.86 -7.67 9.54
C PHE A 52 2.97 -8.69 9.81
N ILE A 53 4.09 -8.61 9.10
CA ILE A 53 5.27 -9.45 9.38
C ILE A 53 5.82 -9.14 10.78
N LEU A 54 5.97 -7.84 11.12
CA LEU A 54 6.44 -7.44 12.45
C LEU A 54 5.48 -7.86 13.57
N ALA A 55 4.17 -7.86 13.30
CA ALA A 55 3.16 -8.32 14.25
C ALA A 55 3.07 -9.86 14.40
N GLY A 56 3.93 -10.62 13.70
CA GLY A 56 3.89 -12.09 13.68
C GLY A 56 2.70 -12.68 12.90
N ALA A 57 2.03 -11.86 12.08
CA ALA A 57 0.84 -12.22 11.33
C ALA A 57 1.17 -12.62 9.88
N GLU A 58 1.97 -13.68 9.70
CA GLU A 58 2.54 -14.08 8.40
C GLU A 58 1.48 -14.42 7.34
N LEU A 59 0.43 -15.15 7.73
CA LEU A 59 -0.69 -15.46 6.82
C LEU A 59 -1.40 -14.19 6.34
N LEU A 60 -1.58 -13.22 7.23
CA LEU A 60 -2.20 -11.93 6.90
C LEU A 60 -1.31 -11.11 5.97
N ALA A 61 0.01 -11.11 6.20
CA ALA A 61 0.98 -10.47 5.31
C ALA A 61 0.96 -11.10 3.91
N ALA A 62 0.90 -12.43 3.83
CA ALA A 62 0.79 -13.14 2.55
C ALA A 62 -0.51 -12.79 1.82
N ILE A 63 -1.65 -12.79 2.52
CA ILE A 63 -2.94 -12.37 1.96
C ILE A 63 -2.89 -10.90 1.52
N GLN A 64 -2.23 -10.02 2.27
CA GLN A 64 -2.07 -8.61 1.90
C GLN A 64 -1.37 -8.46 0.54
N ILE A 65 -0.29 -9.21 0.32
CA ILE A 65 0.44 -9.16 -0.94
C ILE A 65 -0.36 -9.83 -2.07
N LEU A 66 -0.87 -11.03 -1.85
CA LEU A 66 -1.54 -11.82 -2.91
C LEU A 66 -2.88 -11.21 -3.33
N VAL A 67 -3.71 -10.80 -2.36
CA VAL A 67 -5.07 -10.33 -2.61
C VAL A 67 -5.11 -8.83 -2.86
N TYR A 68 -4.55 -8.02 -1.96
CA TYR A 68 -4.63 -6.57 -2.11
C TYR A 68 -3.67 -6.04 -3.18
N LEU A 69 -2.39 -6.46 -3.14
CA LEU A 69 -1.40 -6.00 -4.12
C LEU A 69 -1.61 -6.64 -5.50
N GLY A 70 -1.96 -7.91 -5.53
CA GLY A 70 -2.24 -8.65 -6.78
C GLY A 70 -3.62 -8.34 -7.34
N SER A 71 -4.66 -9.00 -6.81
CA SER A 71 -5.99 -9.02 -7.43
C SER A 71 -6.73 -7.67 -7.32
N VAL A 72 -6.90 -7.14 -6.11
CA VAL A 72 -7.74 -5.96 -5.87
C VAL A 72 -7.16 -4.74 -6.60
N MET A 73 -5.86 -4.50 -6.48
CA MET A 73 -5.25 -3.33 -7.10
C MET A 73 -5.21 -3.40 -8.63
N LEU A 74 -5.05 -4.59 -9.22
CA LEU A 74 -5.15 -4.76 -10.68
C LEU A 74 -6.58 -4.47 -11.17
N VAL A 75 -7.59 -4.98 -10.47
CA VAL A 75 -9.01 -4.69 -10.80
C VAL A 75 -9.29 -3.20 -10.64
N PHE A 76 -8.77 -2.57 -9.58
CA PHE A 76 -8.91 -1.13 -9.36
C PHE A 76 -8.22 -0.32 -10.48
N ALA A 77 -7.06 -0.77 -10.95
CA ALA A 77 -6.35 -0.17 -12.08
C ALA A 77 -7.21 -0.13 -13.34
N PHE A 78 -7.70 -1.30 -13.73
CA PHE A 78 -8.53 -1.43 -14.92
C PHE A 78 -9.85 -0.68 -14.76
N GLY A 79 -10.47 -0.75 -13.58
CA GLY A 79 -11.71 -0.05 -13.26
C GLY A 79 -11.59 1.48 -13.41
N ILE A 80 -10.54 2.09 -12.84
CA ILE A 80 -10.32 3.53 -12.96
C ILE A 80 -9.99 3.92 -14.42
N MET A 81 -9.17 3.13 -15.10
CA MET A 81 -8.82 3.41 -16.50
C MET A 81 -10.04 3.39 -17.42
N LEU A 82 -10.94 2.41 -17.24
CA LEU A 82 -12.18 2.32 -18.00
C LEU A 82 -13.11 3.48 -17.66
N ALA A 83 -13.35 3.75 -16.37
CA ALA A 83 -14.21 4.84 -15.92
C ALA A 83 -13.76 6.20 -16.49
N ARG A 84 -12.44 6.45 -16.54
CA ARG A 84 -11.91 7.67 -17.14
C ARG A 84 -12.21 7.79 -18.63
N ARG A 85 -12.13 6.70 -19.40
CA ARG A 85 -12.44 6.71 -20.84
C ARG A 85 -13.93 6.98 -21.08
N THR A 86 -14.80 6.31 -20.32
CA THR A 86 -16.26 6.48 -20.45
C THR A 86 -16.71 7.91 -20.16
N ILE A 87 -16.12 8.58 -19.16
CA ILE A 87 -16.42 9.99 -18.89
C ILE A 87 -15.99 10.89 -20.05
N GLN A 88 -14.86 10.61 -20.70
CA GLN A 88 -14.39 11.42 -21.83
C GLN A 88 -15.21 11.23 -23.12
N GLU A 89 -15.83 10.06 -23.31
CA GLU A 89 -16.68 9.77 -24.47
C GLU A 89 -18.08 10.39 -24.38
N GLY A 90 -18.59 10.68 -23.18
CA GLY A 90 -19.89 11.33 -22.99
C GLY A 90 -19.92 12.84 -23.23
N ASP A 91 -18.74 13.47 -23.32
CA ASP A 91 -18.55 14.91 -23.52
C ASP A 91 -18.08 15.24 -24.96
N ALA A 92 -18.05 14.26 -25.88
CA ALA A 92 -17.67 14.39 -27.30
C ALA A 92 -18.88 14.25 -28.23
#